data_AF-A0A8R7U6A0-F1
#
_entry.id   AF-A0A8R7U6A0-F1
#
_cell.length_a   1.000
_cell.length_b   1.000
_cell.length_c   1.000
_cell.angle_alpha   90.00
_cell.angle_beta   90.00
_cell.angle_gamma   90.00
#
_symmetry.space_group_name_H-M   'P 1'
#
loop_
_entity.id
_entity.type
_entity.pdbx_description
1 polymer ?
#
loop_
_entity_poly.entity_id
_entity_poly.type
_entity_poly.pdbx_seq_one_letter_code
_entity_poly.pdbx_strand_id
1 'polypeptide(L)'
;MEAFLAGFRAPPRASAVPTARSPPPSPFFLGTRRRKPSSSASVVCMAEPHLISKLDSTERAWKEMSIRLGDPDIVSDPSEYQKLAQSVSDLGEVVTAYREFKECERQIEETKALQKENGDDPDMAEMITSELESLSDQLAELEERLTVLLLPSDPLNSRNILLEVRAGTGGDEAGIWAGDLVGRCKSSMI
;
A
#
# COMPACT_ATOMS: atom_id res chain seq x y z
N MET A 1 69.75 61.68 -2.71
CA MET A 1 68.76 62.51 -3.43
C MET A 1 67.39 62.02 -3.01
N GLU A 2 66.87 62.63 -1.95
CA GLU A 2 65.68 63.53 -1.98
C GLU A 2 64.38 62.72 -2.12
N ALA A 3 63.71 62.33 -1.03
CA ALA A 3 62.84 63.10 -0.13
C ALA A 3 61.44 63.42 -0.70
N PHE A 4 60.42 62.89 0.02
CA PHE A 4 59.12 63.51 0.34
C PHE A 4 58.10 63.80 -0.79
N LEU A 5 56.93 63.12 -0.76
CA LEU A 5 55.65 63.74 -0.35
C LEU A 5 54.42 62.80 -0.52
N ALA A 6 53.72 62.62 0.59
CA ALA A 6 52.27 62.71 0.79
C ALA A 6 51.29 61.84 -0.01
N GLY A 7 50.46 61.09 0.72
CA GLY A 7 49.22 60.51 0.20
C GLY A 7 48.48 59.60 1.17
N PHE A 8 48.36 59.96 2.45
CA PHE A 8 47.57 59.23 3.44
C PHE A 8 46.08 59.36 3.13
N ARG A 9 45.41 58.28 2.73
CA ARG A 9 43.94 58.19 2.71
C ARG A 9 43.50 57.02 3.56
N ALA A 10 42.91 57.33 4.71
CA ALA A 10 42.36 56.38 5.66
C ALA A 10 41.17 55.60 5.04
N PRO A 11 41.03 54.29 5.30
CA PRO A 11 39.80 53.57 5.00
C PRO A 11 38.71 53.87 6.05
N PRO A 12 37.43 53.96 5.66
CA PRO A 12 36.34 54.13 6.61
C PRO A 12 36.06 52.87 7.43
N ARG A 13 35.64 53.15 8.67
CA ARG A 13 35.23 52.31 9.79
C ARG A 13 34.58 50.96 9.44
N ALA A 14 35.09 49.92 10.09
CA ALA A 14 34.44 48.62 10.23
C ALA A 14 33.03 48.76 10.84
N SER A 15 32.02 48.29 10.11
CA SER A 15 30.69 48.04 10.65
C SER A 15 30.72 46.73 11.46
N ALA A 16 30.15 46.80 12.65
CA ALA A 16 30.06 45.71 13.60
C ALA A 16 29.33 44.50 13.01
N VAL A 17 29.98 43.34 13.06
CA VAL A 17 29.34 42.04 12.87
C VAL A 17 28.44 41.79 14.09
N PRO A 18 27.12 41.58 13.94
CA PRO A 18 26.29 41.14 15.05
C PRO A 18 26.66 39.70 15.41
N THR A 19 27.14 39.50 16.62
CA THR A 19 27.42 38.18 17.19
C THR A 19 26.11 37.40 17.29
N ALA A 20 26.02 36.31 16.53
CA ALA A 20 24.93 35.36 16.62
C ALA A 20 24.89 34.80 18.06
N ARG A 21 23.84 35.14 18.81
CA ARG A 21 23.53 34.48 20.07
C ARG A 21 23.15 33.04 19.74
N SER A 22 23.88 32.09 20.30
CA SER A 22 23.52 30.67 20.26
C SER A 22 22.12 30.46 20.86
N PRO A 23 21.26 29.63 20.25
CA PRO A 23 19.97 29.31 20.83
C PRO A 23 20.17 28.48 22.12
N PRO A 24 19.27 28.62 23.12
CA PRO A 24 19.32 27.79 24.32
C PRO A 24 19.08 26.31 23.97
N PRO A 25 19.63 25.35 24.74
CA PRO A 25 19.36 23.94 24.53
C PRO A 25 17.87 23.67 24.71
N SER A 26 17.26 23.03 23.71
CA SER A 26 15.87 22.56 23.75
C SER A 26 15.64 21.67 24.98
N PRO A 27 14.50 21.81 25.70
CA PRO A 27 14.19 20.91 26.79
C PRO A 27 14.08 19.50 26.23
N PHE A 28 14.72 18.55 26.92
CA PHE A 28 14.59 17.12 26.70
C PHE A 28 13.14 16.77 26.39
N PHE A 29 12.85 16.51 25.12
CA PHE A 29 11.61 15.90 24.70
C PHE A 29 11.67 14.48 25.27
N LEU A 30 11.06 14.26 26.44
CA LEU A 30 10.73 12.92 26.88
C LEU A 30 9.91 12.34 25.75
N GLY A 31 10.53 11.43 25.00
CA GLY A 31 9.87 10.66 23.98
C GLY A 31 8.66 10.04 24.63
N THR A 32 7.48 10.56 24.29
CA THR A 32 6.25 9.79 24.41
C THR A 32 6.49 8.61 23.48
N ARG A 33 7.01 7.51 24.03
CA ARG A 33 6.97 6.22 23.36
C ARG A 33 5.50 6.06 22.98
N ARG A 34 5.19 6.23 21.71
CA ARG A 34 3.91 5.80 21.15
C ARG A 34 3.81 4.33 21.55
N ARG A 35 3.02 4.04 22.58
CA ARG A 35 2.60 2.67 22.82
C ARG A 35 1.84 2.30 21.56
N LYS A 36 2.38 1.34 20.79
CA LYS A 36 1.57 0.64 19.79
C LYS A 36 0.32 0.16 20.55
N PRO A 37 -0.90 0.44 20.06
CA PRO A 37 -2.08 -0.12 20.69
C PRO A 37 -1.92 -1.64 20.69
N SER A 38 -2.00 -2.26 21.87
CA SER A 38 -2.08 -3.70 22.01
C SER A 38 -3.42 -4.12 21.39
N SER A 39 -3.34 -4.56 20.14
CA SER A 39 -4.48 -4.98 19.35
C SER A 39 -4.86 -6.40 19.74
N SER A 40 -5.62 -6.55 20.82
CA SER A 40 -6.59 -7.65 20.93
C SER A 40 -7.84 -7.32 20.09
N ALA A 41 -7.65 -6.70 18.92
CA ALA A 41 -8.72 -6.41 17.99
C ALA A 41 -9.04 -7.70 17.25
N SER A 42 -10.15 -8.30 17.66
CA SER A 42 -10.96 -9.27 16.91
C SER A 42 -10.57 -9.34 15.44
N VAL A 43 -9.79 -10.36 15.08
CA VAL A 43 -9.43 -10.69 13.70
C VAL A 43 -10.72 -11.10 12.99
N VAL A 44 -11.35 -10.11 12.37
CA VAL A 44 -12.45 -10.24 11.43
C VAL A 44 -11.87 -9.76 10.11
N CYS A 45 -11.81 -10.64 9.11
CA CYS A 45 -11.35 -10.36 7.76
C CYS A 45 -12.01 -9.07 7.26
N MET A 46 -11.21 -8.12 6.78
CA MET A 46 -11.69 -6.81 6.31
C MET A 46 -11.93 -6.81 4.80
N ALA A 47 -12.04 -7.99 4.17
CA ALA A 47 -12.45 -8.07 2.79
C ALA A 47 -13.94 -7.72 2.64
N GLU A 48 -14.23 -6.67 1.88
CA GLU A 48 -15.59 -6.24 1.55
C GLU A 48 -16.43 -7.41 0.97
N PRO A 49 -17.68 -7.65 1.44
CA PRO A 49 -18.47 -8.83 1.04
C PRO A 49 -18.67 -8.98 -0.47
N HIS A 50 -18.69 -7.87 -1.21
CA HIS A 50 -18.84 -7.88 -2.66
C HIS A 50 -17.59 -8.41 -3.39
N LEU A 51 -16.39 -8.16 -2.86
CA LEU A 51 -15.12 -8.63 -3.43
C LEU A 51 -14.99 -10.14 -3.32
N ILE A 52 -15.36 -10.71 -2.16
CA ILE A 52 -15.36 -12.16 -1.93
C ILE A 52 -16.30 -12.84 -2.94
N SER A 53 -17.51 -12.31 -3.14
CA SER A 53 -18.44 -12.87 -4.13
C SER A 53 -17.88 -12.84 -5.56
N LYS A 54 -17.07 -11.82 -5.86
CA LYS A 54 -16.43 -11.67 -7.18
C LYS A 54 -15.31 -12.69 -7.34
N LEU A 55 -14.47 -12.87 -6.33
CA LEU A 55 -13.41 -13.88 -6.29
C LEU A 55 -13.97 -15.31 -6.43
N ASP A 56 -15.07 -15.62 -5.74
CA ASP A 56 -15.79 -16.89 -5.90
C ASP A 56 -16.29 -17.09 -7.33
N SER A 57 -16.86 -16.05 -7.95
CA SER A 57 -17.31 -16.14 -9.35
C SER A 57 -16.15 -16.41 -10.31
N THR A 58 -15.00 -15.78 -10.05
CA THR A 58 -13.77 -15.96 -10.84
C THR A 58 -13.19 -17.37 -10.66
N GLU A 59 -13.15 -17.90 -9.44
CA GLU A 59 -12.69 -19.27 -9.19
C GLU A 59 -13.59 -20.31 -9.89
N ARG A 60 -14.91 -20.11 -9.87
CA ARG A 60 -15.85 -20.99 -10.58
C ARG A 60 -15.61 -20.96 -12.09
N ALA A 61 -15.48 -19.76 -12.67
CA ALA A 61 -15.20 -19.60 -14.09
C ALA A 61 -13.86 -20.24 -14.47
N TRP A 62 -12.82 -20.04 -13.65
CA TRP A 62 -11.51 -20.67 -13.85
C TRP A 62 -11.60 -22.20 -13.84
N LYS A 63 -12.37 -22.77 -12.91
CA LYS A 63 -12.56 -24.22 -12.80
C LYS A 63 -13.29 -24.77 -14.02
N GLU A 64 -14.34 -24.09 -14.48
CA GLU A 64 -15.07 -24.47 -15.70
C GLU A 64 -14.16 -24.44 -16.93
N MET A 65 -13.39 -23.35 -17.12
CA MET A 65 -12.43 -23.24 -18.21
C MET A 65 -11.33 -24.30 -18.14
N SER A 66 -10.86 -24.62 -16.93
CA SER A 66 -9.87 -25.66 -16.71
C SER A 66 -10.39 -27.06 -17.06
N ILE A 67 -11.67 -27.34 -16.81
CA ILE A 67 -12.31 -28.60 -17.23
C ILE A 67 -12.40 -28.65 -18.77
N ARG A 68 -12.81 -27.55 -19.40
CA ARG A 68 -12.94 -27.44 -20.86
C ARG A 68 -11.62 -27.63 -21.61
N LEU A 69 -10.47 -27.32 -20.99
CA LEU A 69 -9.15 -27.63 -21.56
C LEU A 69 -8.92 -29.14 -21.76
N GLY A 70 -9.63 -30.00 -21.01
CA GLY A 70 -9.57 -31.44 -21.15
C GLY A 70 -10.53 -32.02 -22.18
N ASP A 71 -11.41 -31.21 -22.78
CA ASP A 71 -12.41 -31.69 -23.73
C ASP A 71 -11.76 -32.00 -25.09
N PRO A 72 -12.03 -33.18 -25.70
CA PRO A 72 -11.41 -33.58 -26.96
C PRO A 72 -11.74 -32.63 -28.12
N ASP A 73 -12.89 -31.98 -28.08
CA ASP A 73 -13.31 -30.99 -29.09
C ASP A 73 -12.45 -29.72 -29.05
N ILE A 74 -12.03 -29.28 -27.87
CA ILE A 74 -11.16 -28.11 -27.69
C ILE A 74 -9.70 -28.45 -27.99
N VAL A 75 -9.25 -29.63 -27.56
CA VAL A 75 -7.88 -30.12 -27.84
C VAL A 75 -7.64 -30.29 -29.34
N SER A 76 -8.68 -30.59 -30.11
CA SER A 76 -8.61 -30.74 -31.56
C SER A 76 -8.47 -29.40 -32.32
N ASP A 77 -8.77 -28.26 -31.69
CA ASP A 77 -8.60 -26.92 -32.26
C ASP A 77 -7.44 -26.18 -31.54
N PRO A 78 -6.25 -26.09 -32.15
CA PRO A 78 -5.10 -25.43 -31.55
C PRO A 78 -5.32 -23.95 -31.22
N SER A 79 -6.17 -23.24 -31.97
CA SER A 79 -6.40 -21.81 -31.76
C SER A 79 -7.26 -21.57 -30.52
N GLU A 80 -8.35 -22.33 -30.39
CA GLU A 80 -9.24 -22.24 -29.23
C GLU A 80 -8.56 -22.76 -27.96
N TYR A 81 -7.77 -23.84 -28.06
CA TYR A 81 -6.95 -24.33 -26.96
C TYR A 81 -5.98 -23.27 -26.43
N GLN A 82 -5.26 -22.57 -27.32
CA GLN A 82 -4.31 -21.54 -26.91
C GLN A 82 -5.00 -20.37 -26.20
N LYS A 83 -6.14 -19.90 -26.70
CA LYS A 83 -6.91 -18.81 -26.06
C LYS A 83 -7.41 -19.20 -24.67
N LEU A 84 -7.93 -20.42 -24.54
CA LEU A 84 -8.44 -20.93 -23.28
C LEU A 84 -7.31 -21.14 -22.27
N ALA A 85 -6.18 -21.70 -22.71
CA ALA A 85 -5.00 -21.91 -21.89
C ALA A 85 -4.42 -20.58 -21.38
N GLN A 86 -4.38 -19.55 -22.23
CA GLN A 86 -3.96 -18.20 -21.80
C GLN A 86 -4.91 -17.65 -20.74
N SER A 87 -6.22 -17.75 -20.95
CA SER A 87 -7.23 -17.23 -20.01
C SER A 87 -7.17 -17.94 -18.64
N VAL A 88 -6.94 -19.26 -18.64
CA VAL A 88 -6.73 -20.05 -17.41
C VAL A 88 -5.43 -19.66 -16.72
N SER A 89 -4.37 -19.37 -17.48
CA SER A 89 -3.09 -18.90 -16.92
C SER A 89 -3.23 -17.51 -16.29
N ASP A 90 -3.89 -16.58 -16.97
CA ASP A 90 -4.07 -15.19 -16.51
C ASP A 90 -4.83 -15.13 -15.18
N LEU A 91 -5.87 -15.96 -15.03
CA LEU A 91 -6.65 -16.05 -13.80
C LEU A 91 -6.01 -16.97 -12.74
N GLY A 92 -5.00 -17.75 -13.11
CA GLY A 92 -4.39 -18.76 -12.25
C GLY A 92 -3.74 -18.17 -10.99
N GLU A 93 -3.05 -17.04 -11.11
CA GLU A 93 -2.42 -16.37 -9.96
C GLU A 93 -3.47 -15.88 -8.96
N VAL A 94 -4.54 -15.23 -9.45
CA VAL A 94 -5.64 -14.73 -8.62
C VAL A 94 -6.33 -15.86 -7.87
N VAL A 95 -6.62 -16.97 -8.56
CA VAL A 95 -7.29 -18.14 -7.97
C VAL A 95 -6.39 -18.84 -6.96
N THR A 96 -5.08 -18.91 -7.20
CA THR A 96 -4.13 -19.50 -6.27
C THR A 96 -4.08 -18.71 -4.97
N ALA A 97 -3.89 -17.38 -5.06
CA ALA A 97 -3.89 -16.50 -3.90
C ALA A 97 -5.23 -16.56 -3.13
N TYR A 98 -6.36 -16.65 -3.83
CA TYR A 98 -7.67 -16.77 -3.19
C TYR A 98 -7.87 -18.11 -2.46
N ARG A 99 -7.30 -19.20 -2.98
CA ARG A 99 -7.34 -20.50 -2.29
C ARG A 99 -6.48 -20.50 -1.03
N GLU A 100 -5.30 -19.89 -1.09
CA GLU A 100 -4.43 -19.70 0.08
C GLU A 100 -5.15 -18.86 1.15
N PHE A 101 -5.84 -17.80 0.74
CA PHE A 101 -6.66 -16.99 1.64
C PHE A 101 -7.74 -17.82 2.36
N LYS A 102 -8.57 -18.58 1.62
CA LYS A 102 -9.60 -19.45 2.21
C LYS A 102 -9.03 -20.52 3.14
N GLU A 103 -7.86 -21.05 2.80
CA GLU A 103 -7.18 -22.05 3.61
C GLU A 103 -6.67 -21.43 4.92
N CYS A 104 -6.12 -20.22 4.87
CA CYS A 104 -5.74 -19.46 6.06
C CYS A 104 -6.96 -19.15 6.94
N GLU A 105 -8.09 -18.73 6.36
CA GLU A 105 -9.35 -18.55 7.10
C GLU A 105 -9.78 -19.84 7.81
N ARG A 106 -9.74 -20.98 7.11
CA ARG A 106 -10.06 -22.30 7.70
C ARG A 106 -9.14 -22.64 8.86
N GLN A 107 -7.83 -22.43 8.72
CA GLN A 107 -6.85 -22.68 9.77
C GLN A 107 -7.11 -21.80 11.01
N ILE A 108 -7.47 -20.53 10.81
CA ILE A 108 -7.87 -19.63 11.90
C ILE A 108 -9.11 -20.16 12.63
N GLU A 109 -10.13 -20.60 11.90
CA GLU A 109 -11.34 -21.17 12.49
C GLU A 109 -11.05 -22.44 13.30
N GLU A 110 -10.21 -23.34 12.76
CA GLU A 110 -9.78 -24.57 13.43
C GLU A 110 -8.97 -24.28 14.69
N THR A 111 -8.07 -23.30 14.63
CA THR A 111 -7.25 -22.87 15.76
C THR A 111 -8.12 -22.19 16.84
N LYS A 112 -9.12 -21.38 16.44
CA LYS A 112 -10.13 -20.82 17.35
C LYS A 112 -10.99 -21.91 17.98
N ALA A 113 -11.31 -22.99 17.26
CA ALA A 113 -12.01 -24.14 17.82
C ALA A 113 -11.15 -24.85 18.87
N LEU A 114 -9.86 -25.06 18.56
CA LEU A 114 -8.90 -25.65 19.49
C LEU A 114 -8.72 -24.81 20.76
N GLN A 115 -8.75 -23.47 20.63
CA GLN A 115 -8.73 -22.54 21.76
C GLN A 115 -9.92 -22.75 22.70
N LYS A 116 -11.11 -23.04 22.16
CA LYS A 116 -12.32 -23.28 22.96
C LYS A 116 -12.27 -24.63 23.70
N GLU A 117 -11.60 -25.62 23.13
CA GLU A 117 -11.51 -26.97 23.70
C GLU A 117 -10.38 -27.11 24.73
N ASN A 118 -9.24 -26.45 24.50
CA ASN A 118 -8.00 -26.66 25.27
C ASN A 118 -7.44 -25.37 25.91
N GLY A 119 -8.21 -24.28 25.94
CA GLY A 119 -7.76 -22.97 26.43
C GLY A 119 -7.58 -22.85 27.96
N ASP A 120 -7.90 -23.90 28.72
CA ASP A 120 -7.78 -23.91 30.18
C ASP A 120 -6.33 -24.15 30.65
N ASP A 121 -5.46 -24.69 29.79
CA ASP A 121 -4.03 -24.87 30.07
C ASP A 121 -3.25 -23.60 29.63
N PRO A 122 -2.56 -22.90 30.55
CA PRO A 122 -1.82 -21.67 30.23
C PRO A 122 -0.77 -21.83 29.14
N ASP A 123 -0.06 -22.97 29.11
CA ASP A 123 1.02 -23.19 28.15
C ASP A 123 0.45 -23.46 26.75
N MET A 124 -0.69 -24.15 26.65
CA MET A 124 -1.40 -24.32 25.38
C MET A 124 -2.06 -23.03 24.92
N ALA A 125 -2.62 -22.23 25.83
CA ALA A 125 -3.28 -20.97 25.49
C ALA A 125 -2.30 -19.95 24.87
N GLU A 126 -1.06 -19.88 25.37
CA GLU A 126 -0.01 -19.03 24.79
C GLU A 126 0.38 -19.50 23.38
N MET A 127 0.57 -20.81 23.18
CA MET A 127 0.87 -21.39 21.87
C MET A 127 -0.23 -21.09 20.85
N ILE A 128 -1.49 -21.31 21.22
CA ILE A 128 -2.66 -21.07 20.34
C ILE A 128 -2.78 -19.59 20.01
N THR A 129 -2.53 -18.70 20.96
CA THR A 129 -2.57 -17.25 20.73
C THR A 129 -1.49 -16.81 19.75
N SER A 130 -0.27 -17.32 19.89
CA SER A 130 0.82 -17.06 18.93
C SER A 130 0.49 -17.58 17.53
N GLU A 131 -0.13 -18.75 17.42
CA GLU A 131 -0.53 -19.31 16.13
C GLU A 131 -1.59 -18.45 15.46
N LEU A 132 -2.60 -18.01 16.22
CA LEU A 132 -3.64 -17.09 15.72
C LEU A 132 -3.07 -15.75 15.27
N GLU A 133 -2.09 -15.20 15.99
CA GLU A 133 -1.39 -13.97 15.57
C GLU A 133 -0.67 -14.20 14.24
N SER A 134 0.11 -15.28 14.11
CA SER A 134 0.82 -15.58 12.86
C SER A 134 -0.12 -15.80 11.67
N LEU A 135 -1.20 -16.55 11.86
CA LEU A 135 -2.20 -16.76 10.82
C LEU A 135 -2.92 -15.46 10.46
N SER A 136 -3.17 -14.58 11.43
CA SER A 136 -3.79 -13.28 11.16
C SER A 136 -2.89 -12.35 10.36
N ASP A 137 -1.57 -12.36 10.62
CA ASP A 137 -0.61 -11.59 9.84
C ASP A 137 -0.51 -12.12 8.39
N GLN A 138 -0.47 -13.46 8.23
CA GLN A 138 -0.49 -14.09 6.90
C GLN A 138 -1.76 -13.75 6.12
N LEU A 139 -2.92 -13.73 6.80
CA LEU A 139 -4.18 -13.36 6.19
C LEU A 139 -4.17 -11.92 5.70
N ALA A 140 -3.62 -10.99 6.48
CA ALA A 140 -3.50 -9.58 6.09
C ALA A 140 -2.59 -9.39 4.87
N GLU A 141 -1.45 -10.11 4.81
CA GLU A 141 -0.57 -10.11 3.64
C GLU A 141 -1.28 -10.66 2.38
N LEU A 142 -2.06 -11.72 2.54
CA LEU A 142 -2.86 -12.30 1.45
C LEU A 142 -3.98 -11.36 0.98
N GLU A 143 -4.65 -10.64 1.89
CA GLU A 143 -5.66 -9.63 1.54
C GLU A 143 -5.04 -8.48 0.72
N GLU A 144 -3.87 -7.97 1.14
CA GLU A 144 -3.17 -6.92 0.40
C GLU A 144 -2.75 -7.42 -0.99
N ARG A 145 -2.17 -8.62 -1.07
CA ARG A 145 -1.79 -9.24 -2.34
C ARG A 145 -2.99 -9.42 -3.27
N LEU A 146 -4.11 -9.93 -2.77
CA LEU A 146 -5.34 -10.09 -3.55
C LEU A 146 -5.88 -8.75 -4.04
N THR A 147 -5.82 -7.72 -3.20
CA THR A 147 -6.25 -6.36 -3.57
C THR A 147 -5.43 -5.83 -4.75
N VAL A 148 -4.12 -6.04 -4.73
CA VAL A 148 -3.23 -5.63 -5.84
C VAL A 148 -3.53 -6.44 -7.11
N LEU A 149 -3.72 -7.76 -7.00
CA LEU A 149 -4.01 -8.63 -8.14
C LEU A 149 -5.37 -8.36 -8.79
N LEU A 150 -6.34 -7.85 -8.01
CA LEU A 150 -7.66 -7.48 -8.49
C LEU A 150 -7.67 -6.15 -9.27
N LEU A 151 -6.59 -5.37 -9.21
CA LEU A 151 -6.50 -4.15 -9.99
C LEU A 151 -6.39 -4.52 -11.48
N PRO A 152 -7.29 -3.98 -12.33
CA PRO A 152 -7.15 -4.19 -13.76
C PRO A 152 -5.80 -3.62 -14.21
N SER A 153 -5.05 -4.41 -14.95
CA SER A 153 -3.82 -3.93 -15.60
C SER A 153 -4.21 -2.84 -16.62
N ASP A 154 -4.03 -1.57 -16.24
CA ASP A 154 -4.24 -0.46 -17.15
C ASP A 154 -3.04 -0.34 -18.11
N PRO A 155 -3.22 -0.54 -19.43
CA PRO A 155 -2.15 -0.42 -20.41
C PRO A 155 -1.51 0.98 -20.45
N LEU A 156 -2.16 1.99 -19.87
CA LEU A 156 -1.69 3.37 -19.78
C LEU A 156 -0.92 3.67 -18.49
N ASN A 157 -0.92 2.79 -17.49
CA ASN A 157 -0.28 3.02 -16.19
C ASN A 157 1.25 3.20 -16.28
N SER A 158 1.87 2.66 -17.34
CA SER A 158 3.32 2.80 -17.59
C SER A 158 3.72 4.10 -18.29
N ARG A 159 2.76 4.99 -18.62
CA ARG A 159 3.01 6.19 -19.42
C ARG A 159 2.91 7.45 -18.57
N ASN A 160 3.76 8.42 -18.89
CA ASN A 160 3.66 9.76 -18.32
C ASN A 160 2.37 10.44 -18.77
N ILE A 161 1.65 11.06 -17.84
CA ILE A 161 0.46 11.87 -18.11
C ILE A 161 0.79 13.36 -18.04
N LEU A 162 0.23 14.14 -18.96
CA LEU A 162 0.24 15.60 -18.88
C LEU A 162 -1.11 16.06 -18.34
N LEU A 163 -1.11 16.59 -17.12
CA LEU A 163 -2.31 17.15 -16.50
C LEU A 163 -2.35 18.67 -16.73
N GLU A 164 -3.30 19.14 -17.53
CA GLU A 164 -3.57 20.57 -17.70
C GLU A 164 -4.79 20.98 -16.87
N VAL A 165 -4.61 21.91 -15.94
CA VAL A 165 -5.70 22.48 -15.13
C VAL A 165 -6.04 23.87 -15.66
N ARG A 166 -7.30 24.07 -16.08
CA ARG A 166 -7.82 25.36 -16.56
C ARG A 166 -8.92 25.86 -15.63
N ALA A 167 -8.91 27.15 -15.31
CA ALA A 167 -10.02 27.77 -14.58
C ALA A 167 -11.26 27.83 -15.48
N GLY A 168 -12.38 27.31 -14.97
CA GLY A 168 -13.69 27.38 -15.62
C GLY A 168 -14.42 28.69 -15.33
N THR A 169 -15.74 28.67 -15.45
CA THR A 169 -16.61 29.78 -15.01
C THR A 169 -16.63 29.89 -13.48
N GLY A 170 -16.51 31.12 -12.95
CA GLY A 170 -16.47 31.36 -11.50
C GLY A 170 -15.52 32.50 -11.06
N GLY A 171 -14.85 33.17 -12.00
CA GLY A 171 -13.98 34.31 -11.68
C GLY A 171 -12.78 33.90 -10.81
N ASP A 172 -12.44 34.73 -9.82
CA ASP A 172 -11.28 34.52 -8.96
C ASP A 172 -11.36 33.22 -8.13
N GLU A 173 -12.58 32.78 -7.77
CA GLU A 173 -12.79 31.54 -7.01
C GLU A 173 -12.40 30.30 -7.83
N ALA A 174 -12.66 30.31 -9.15
CA ALA A 174 -12.26 29.23 -10.04
C ALA A 174 -10.73 29.14 -10.19
N GLY A 175 -10.03 30.28 -10.15
CA GLY A 175 -8.57 30.34 -10.16
C GLY A 175 -7.95 29.78 -8.87
N ILE A 176 -8.52 30.14 -7.71
CA ILE A 176 -8.07 29.63 -6.40
C ILE A 176 -8.27 28.12 -6.31
N TRP A 177 -9.43 27.61 -6.73
CA TRP A 177 -9.72 26.17 -6.71
C TRP A 177 -8.80 25.37 -7.66
N ALA A 178 -8.49 25.92 -8.84
CA ALA A 178 -7.52 25.33 -9.75
C ALA A 178 -6.11 25.25 -9.12
N GLY A 179 -5.69 26.30 -8.41
CA GLY A 179 -4.44 26.30 -7.66
C GLY A 179 -4.39 25.24 -6.56
N ASP A 180 -5.48 25.09 -5.80
CA ASP A 180 -5.61 24.05 -4.78
C ASP A 180 -5.57 22.64 -5.37
N LEU A 181 -6.19 22.43 -6.53
CA LEU A 181 -6.16 21.15 -7.24
C LEU A 181 -4.72 20.79 -7.64
N VAL A 182 -3.98 21.74 -8.21
CA VAL A 182 -2.56 21.57 -8.55
C VAL A 182 -1.73 21.26 -7.30
N GLY A 183 -1.99 21.95 -6.19
CA GLY A 183 -1.33 21.70 -4.90
C GLY A 183 -1.57 20.28 -4.37
N ARG A 184 -2.82 19.81 -4.42
CA ARG A 184 -3.20 18.44 -4.01
C ARG A 184 -2.57 17.38 -4.91
N CYS A 185 -2.67 17.53 -6.23
CA CYS A 185 -2.08 16.59 -7.19
C CYS A 185 -0.56 16.48 -7.02
N LYS A 186 0.13 17.60 -6.77
CA LYS A 186 1.59 17.60 -6.56
C LYS A 186 2.02 16.82 -5.32
N SER A 187 1.22 16.80 -4.27
CA SER A 187 1.54 16.08 -3.03
C SER A 187 1.32 14.57 -3.12
N SER A 188 0.52 14.10 -4.07
CA SER A 188 0.20 12.67 -4.26
C SER A 188 0.95 12.03 -5.43
N MET A 189 1.68 12.81 -6.22
CA MET A 189 2.46 12.36 -7.39
C MET A 189 3.97 12.22 -7.11
N ILE A 190 4.40 12.35 -5.85
CA ILE A 190 5.77 12.12 -5.34
C ILE A 190 5.68 11.04 -4.27
#